data_AF-A0A7W1MWV0-F1
#
_entry.id   AF-A0A7W1MWV0-F1
#
_cell.length_a   1.000
_cell.length_b   1.000
_cell.length_c   1.000
_cell.angle_alpha   90.00
_cell.angle_beta   90.00
_cell.angle_gamma   90.00
#
_symmetry.space_group_name_H-M   'P 1'
#
loop_
_entity.id
_entity.type
_entity.pdbx_description
1 polymer ?
#
loop_
_entity_poly.entity_id
_entity_poly.type
_entity_poly.pdbx_seq_one_letter_code
_entity_poly.pdbx_strand_id
1 'polypeptide(L)'
;MAVKVFPVILLSHFMIELEVYAAGVRDLNKILELDHQLEAVPGLRYKVDSNHDIVYLELDEPTITSRQIRTLFVELGLEPCFVGAVPSELRTGSKT
;
A
#
# COMPACT_ATOMS: atom_id res chain seq x y z
N MET A 1 -2.18 18.80 37.08
CA MET A 1 -1.42 18.16 35.98
C MET A 1 -2.09 16.82 35.67
N ALA A 2 -2.88 16.75 34.61
CA ALA A 2 -3.52 15.50 34.20
C ALA A 2 -2.51 14.68 33.39
N VAL A 3 -2.06 13.56 33.96
CA VAL A 3 -1.24 12.58 33.26
C VAL A 3 -2.17 11.87 32.28
N LYS A 4 -2.00 12.13 30.98
CA LYS A 4 -2.79 11.50 29.92
C LYS A 4 -2.27 10.06 29.78
N VAL A 5 -2.88 9.15 30.55
CA VAL A 5 -2.64 7.71 30.42
C VAL A 5 -3.31 7.28 29.11
N PHE A 6 -2.51 7.07 28.07
CA PHE A 6 -2.99 6.39 26.86
C PHE A 6 -3.20 4.92 27.19
N PRO A 7 -4.41 4.36 26.99
CA PRO A 7 -4.62 2.95 27.23
C PRO A 7 -3.87 2.13 26.18
N VAL A 8 -3.00 1.23 26.64
CA VAL A 8 -2.47 0.11 25.86
C VAL A 8 -3.65 -0.82 25.56
N ILE A 9 -4.39 -0.51 24.50
CA ILE A 9 -5.41 -1.40 23.95
C ILE A 9 -4.72 -2.16 22.84
N LEU A 10 -4.37 -3.41 23.14
CA LEU A 10 -4.19 -4.53 22.22
C LEU A 10 -3.71 -4.14 20.80
N LEU A 11 -2.38 -4.10 20.61
CA LEU A 11 -1.75 -4.18 19.29
C LEU A 11 -2.06 -5.55 18.66
N SER A 12 -3.30 -5.80 18.24
CA SER A 12 -3.48 -6.61 17.04
C SER A 12 -2.78 -5.80 15.95
N HIS A 13 -1.56 -6.19 15.58
CA HIS A 13 -0.90 -5.64 14.40
C HIS A 13 -1.87 -5.83 13.24
N PHE A 14 -2.60 -4.79 12.88
CA PHE A 14 -3.48 -4.80 11.73
C PHE A 14 -2.58 -4.61 10.52
N MET A 15 -1.80 -5.63 10.19
CA MET A 15 -0.84 -5.57 9.09
C MET A 15 -1.54 -6.09 7.84
N ILE A 16 -1.96 -5.17 6.98
CA ILE A 16 -2.58 -5.49 5.70
C ILE A 16 -1.46 -5.69 4.69
N GLU A 17 -1.39 -6.88 4.10
CA GLU A 17 -0.42 -7.19 3.05
C GLU A 17 -1.12 -7.26 1.69
N LEU A 18 -0.54 -6.62 0.68
CA LEU A 18 -1.03 -6.67 -0.70
C LEU A 18 0.13 -6.80 -1.67
N GLU A 19 0.00 -7.73 -2.61
CA GLU A 19 0.96 -7.93 -3.69
C GLU A 19 0.39 -7.40 -5.00
N VAL A 20 1.18 -6.61 -5.72
CA VAL A 20 0.80 -6.04 -7.01
C VAL A 20 1.85 -6.38 -8.04
N TYR A 21 1.50 -7.24 -9.00
CA TYR A 21 2.28 -7.40 -10.21
C TYR A 21 2.07 -6.19 -11.12
N ALA A 22 3.14 -5.56 -11.60
CA ALA A 22 3.06 -4.40 -12.48
C ALA A 22 4.20 -4.45 -13.51
N ALA A 23 3.89 -4.97 -14.70
CA ALA A 23 4.89 -5.12 -15.77
C ALA A 23 5.58 -3.78 -16.09
N GLY A 24 6.91 -3.76 -16.05
CA GLY A 24 7.70 -2.55 -16.34
C GLY A 24 7.96 -1.65 -15.13
N VAL A 25 7.48 -2.00 -13.92
CA VAL A 25 7.76 -1.24 -12.69
C VAL A 25 9.26 -1.14 -12.38
N ARG A 26 10.09 -2.05 -12.93
CA ARG A 26 11.55 -2.02 -12.80
C ARG A 26 12.23 -0.80 -13.45
N ASP A 27 11.55 -0.04 -14.30
CA ASP A 27 12.10 1.20 -14.85
C ASP A 27 12.35 2.22 -13.73
N LEU A 28 13.56 2.77 -13.67
CA LEU A 28 13.97 3.62 -12.56
C LEU A 28 13.07 4.85 -12.39
N ASN A 29 12.60 5.46 -13.50
CA ASN A 29 11.71 6.62 -13.40
C ASN A 29 10.38 6.21 -12.78
N LYS A 30 9.85 5.03 -13.15
CA LYS A 30 8.63 4.48 -12.56
C LYS A 30 8.77 4.17 -11.08
N ILE A 31 9.92 3.64 -10.65
CA ILE A 31 10.18 3.40 -9.22
C ILE A 31 10.20 4.72 -8.46
N LEU A 32 10.88 5.75 -8.98
CA LEU A 32 10.99 7.05 -8.30
C LEU A 32 9.65 7.80 -8.23
N GLU A 33 8.86 7.77 -9.30
CA GLU A 33 7.52 8.36 -9.28
C GLU A 33 6.58 7.59 -8.35
N LEU A 34 6.67 6.25 -8.33
CA LEU A 34 5.89 5.41 -7.42
C LEU A 34 6.29 5.68 -5.96
N ASP A 35 7.58 5.77 -5.65
CA ASP A 35 8.09 6.12 -4.32
C ASP A 35 7.45 7.42 -3.80
N HIS A 36 7.49 8.48 -4.59
CA HIS A 36 6.91 9.77 -4.24
C HIS A 36 5.39 9.68 -4.01
N GLN A 37 4.66 8.90 -4.82
CA GLN A 37 3.21 8.72 -4.63
C GLN A 37 2.88 7.89 -3.39
N LEU A 38 3.66 6.85 -3.08
CA LEU A 38 3.42 5.96 -1.94
C LEU A 38 3.88 6.60 -0.61
N GLU A 39 4.91 7.43 -0.61
CA GLU A 39 5.36 8.19 0.58
C GLU A 39 4.25 9.09 1.14
N ALA A 40 3.35 9.58 0.27
CA ALA A 40 2.20 10.38 0.68
C ALA A 40 1.11 9.58 1.42
N VAL A 41 1.19 8.24 1.46
CA VAL A 41 0.22 7.36 2.12
C VAL A 41 0.68 7.03 3.55
N PRO A 42 -0.02 7.51 4.60
CA PRO A 42 0.39 7.25 5.97
C PRO A 42 0.33 5.76 6.32
N GLY A 43 1.36 5.26 7.00
CA GLY A 43 1.43 3.88 7.48
C GLY A 43 1.66 2.83 6.39
N LEU A 44 1.95 3.25 5.15
CA LEU A 44 2.31 2.37 4.04
C LEU A 44 3.82 2.15 4.00
N ARG A 45 4.23 0.88 3.96
CA ARG A 45 5.58 0.45 3.60
C ARG A 45 5.49 -0.32 2.30
N TYR A 46 6.52 -0.25 1.48
CA TYR A 46 6.54 -0.98 0.23
C TYR A 46 7.93 -1.50 -0.11
N LYS A 47 7.97 -2.53 -0.94
CA LYS A 47 9.18 -3.09 -1.52
C LYS A 47 8.92 -3.47 -2.97
N VAL A 48 9.80 -3.03 -3.86
CA VAL A 48 9.79 -3.44 -5.27
C VAL A 48 10.73 -4.63 -5.46
N ASP A 49 10.21 -5.72 -6.01
CA ASP A 49 10.98 -6.83 -6.55
C ASP A 49 11.08 -6.67 -8.07
N SER A 50 12.18 -6.06 -8.51
CA SER A 50 12.46 -5.82 -9.92
C SER A 50 12.70 -7.10 -10.73
N ASN A 51 12.95 -8.25 -10.10
CA ASN A 51 13.13 -9.51 -10.82
C ASN A 51 11.78 -10.05 -11.33
N HIS A 52 10.73 -9.88 -10.53
CA HIS A 52 9.39 -10.40 -10.83
C HIS A 52 8.38 -9.32 -11.22
N ASP A 53 8.79 -8.05 -11.26
CA ASP A 53 7.90 -6.90 -11.42
C ASP A 53 6.76 -6.87 -10.38
N ILE A 54 7.06 -7.28 -9.15
CA ILE A 54 6.09 -7.31 -8.05
C ILE A 54 6.40 -6.17 -7.07
N VAL A 55 5.37 -5.46 -6.65
CA VAL A 55 5.41 -4.51 -5.56
C VAL A 55 4.65 -5.09 -4.37
N TYR A 56 5.36 -5.29 -3.27
CA TYR A 56 4.82 -5.68 -1.99
C TYR A 56 4.43 -4.43 -1.22
N LEU A 57 3.19 -4.36 -0.76
CA LEU A 57 2.64 -3.26 0.03
C LEU A 57 2.24 -3.80 1.40
N GLU A 58 2.69 -3.13 2.44
CA GLU A 58 2.33 -3.40 3.83
C GLU A 58 1.71 -2.14 4.42
N LEU A 59 0.49 -2.25 4.95
CA LEU A 59 -0.22 -1.13 5.58
C LEU A 59 -0.50 -1.45 7.03
N ASP A 60 -0.20 -0.49 7.91
CA ASP A 60 -0.57 -0.57 9.33
C ASP A 60 -2.09 -0.33 9.55
N GLU A 61 -2.75 0.35 8.61
CA GLU A 61 -4.19 0.68 8.62
C GLU A 61 -4.72 0.81 7.17
N PRO A 62 -6.04 0.61 6.91
CA PRO A 62 -6.63 0.73 5.57
C PRO A 62 -6.84 2.20 5.16
N THR A 63 -5.75 2.97 5.10
CA THR A 63 -5.72 4.41 4.76
C THR A 63 -5.96 4.67 3.28
N ILE A 64 -5.74 3.66 2.43
CA ILE A 64 -5.95 3.69 0.98
C ILE A 64 -6.72 2.45 0.52
N THR A 65 -7.52 2.60 -0.54
CA THR A 65 -8.27 1.48 -1.14
C THR A 65 -7.49 0.78 -2.25
N SER A 66 -7.82 -0.49 -2.49
CA SER A 66 -7.37 -1.25 -3.66
C SER A 66 -7.62 -0.51 -4.98
N ARG A 67 -8.73 0.23 -5.11
CA ARG A 67 -8.99 1.06 -6.29
C ARG A 67 -8.01 2.21 -6.43
N GLN A 68 -7.70 2.91 -5.34
CA GLN A 68 -6.71 3.99 -5.35
C GLN A 68 -5.31 3.43 -5.63
N ILE A 69 -4.92 2.33 -4.97
CA ILE A 69 -3.65 1.63 -5.25
C ILE A 69 -3.54 1.33 -6.75
N ARG A 70 -4.58 0.73 -7.36
CA ARG A 70 -4.60 0.47 -8.81
C ARG A 70 -4.40 1.75 -9.64
N THR A 71 -4.99 2.85 -9.20
CA THR A 71 -4.90 4.14 -9.91
C THR A 71 -3.47 4.68 -9.92
N LEU A 72 -2.73 4.56 -8.81
CA LEU A 72 -1.32 4.96 -8.73
C LEU A 72 -0.49 4.29 -9.83
N PHE A 73 -0.58 2.96 -9.96
CA PHE A 73 0.14 2.24 -11.01
C PHE A 73 -0.31 2.61 -12.44
N VAL A 74 -1.61 2.83 -12.65
CA VAL A 74 -2.14 3.18 -13.98
C VAL A 74 -1.72 4.59 -14.40
N GLU A 75 -1.64 5.55 -13.48
CA GLU A 75 -1.13 6.90 -13.76
C GLU A 75 0.34 6.88 -14.21
N LEU A 76 1.11 5.91 -13.70
CA LEU A 76 2.47 5.64 -14.13
C LEU A 76 2.54 4.91 -15.49
N GLY A 77 1.40 4.59 -16.12
CA GLY A 77 1.35 3.84 -17.37
C GLY A 77 1.65 2.35 -17.22
N LEU A 78 1.54 1.82 -16.00
CA LEU A 78 1.70 0.39 -15.72
C LEU A 78 0.35 -0.32 -15.78
N GLU A 79 0.38 -1.63 -16.02
CA GLU A 79 -0.80 -2.49 -15.98
C GLU A 79 -0.78 -3.34 -14.70
N PRO A 80 -1.32 -2.85 -13.57
CA PRO A 80 -1.29 -3.56 -12.30
C PRO A 80 -2.28 -4.73 -12.26
N CYS A 81 -1.83 -5.84 -11.67
CA CYS A 81 -2.65 -7.00 -11.33
C CYS A 81 -2.41 -7.36 -9.86
N PHE A 82 -3.48 -7.50 -9.08
CA PHE A 82 -3.36 -7.96 -7.70
C PHE A 82 -3.05 -9.45 -7.68
N VAL A 83 -1.98 -9.81 -6.97
CA VAL A 83 -1.57 -11.20 -6.81
C VAL A 83 -2.21 -11.74 -5.53
N GLY A 84 -2.85 -12.91 -5.63
CA GLY A 84 -3.53 -13.53 -4.50
C GLY A 84 -4.86 -12.87 -4.13
N ALA A 85 -5.19 -12.91 -2.83
CA ALA A 85 -6.44 -12.38 -2.31
C ALA A 85 -6.27 -10.91 -1.91
N VAL A 86 -7.04 -10.02 -2.54
CA VAL A 86 -7.12 -8.61 -2.09
C VAL A 86 -7.82 -8.56 -0.72
N PRO A 87 -7.17 -8.04 0.33
CA PRO A 87 -7.75 -7.90 1.66
C PRO A 87 -9.07 -7.12 1.61
N SER A 88 -10.06 -7.54 2.41
CA SER A 88 -11.40 -6.95 2.39
C SER A 88 -11.39 -5.51 2.90
N GLU A 89 -10.46 -5.22 3.79
CA GLU A 89 -10.10 -3.93 4.35
C GLU A 89 -9.81 -2.89 3.26
N LEU A 90 -9.14 -3.31 2.18
CA LEU A 90 -8.80 -2.44 1.05
C LEU A 90 -9.94 -2.32 0.02
N ARG A 91 -11.00 -3.12 0.14
CA ARG A 91 -12.15 -3.07 -0.79
C ARG A 91 -13.14 -1.98 -0.41
N THR A 92 -13.33 -1.77 0.89
CA THR A 92 -14.15 -0.71 1.44
C THR A 92 -13.23 0.39 1.93
N GLY A 93 -13.12 1.51 1.21
CA GLY A 93 -12.50 2.69 1.81
C GLY A 93 -13.21 2.96 3.11
N SER A 94 -12.49 2.88 4.23
CA SER A 94 -13.06 3.12 5.55
C SER A 94 -13.71 4.50 5.51
N LYS A 95 -15.04 4.47 5.43
CA LYS A 95 -15.90 5.63 5.45
C LYS A 95 -15.69 6.28 6.82
N THR A 96 -14.82 7.28 6.87
CA THR A 96 -14.76 8.22 7.98
C THR A 96 -15.58 9.43 7.57
#